data_AF-A0A0W0GBB0-F1
#
_entry.id   AF-A0A0W0GBB0-F1
#
_cell.length_a   1.000
_cell.length_b   1.000
_cell.length_c   1.000
_cell.angle_alpha   90.00
_cell.angle_beta   90.00
_cell.angle_gamma   90.00
#
_symmetry.space_group_name_H-M   'P 1'
#
loop_
_entity.id
_entity.type
_entity.pdbx_description
1 polymer ?
#
loop_
_entity_poly.entity_id
_entity_poly.type
_entity_poly.pdbx_seq_one_letter_code
_entity_poly.pdbx_strand_id
1 'polypeptide(L)'
;MHLSDYDTDEKKCLFLLSYLQGKTTASWKQSKTNRIFERKSGKDELTWTNLKASFKKHYLPADIQADAQLQIEEAHMTDRANTYVNEFRVIANESGYDDQALIHIFRRGLPITLADKILNQLQGWPTDLKGWYEAAIQYNEQFKYAKTVQQPRRFQMAGDKKKRFEKKEVSVNCVDTG
;
A
#
# COMPACT_ATOMS: atom_id res chain seq x y z
N MET A 1 22.19 4.83 -23.74
CA MET A 1 21.44 5.98 -24.30
C MET A 1 22.05 7.22 -23.68
N HIS A 2 22.67 8.10 -24.49
CA HIS A 2 23.44 9.24 -23.97
C HIS A 2 22.56 10.49 -23.88
N LEU A 3 22.78 11.33 -22.87
CA LEU A 3 21.97 12.53 -22.62
C LEU A 3 22.06 13.56 -23.77
N SER A 4 23.14 13.52 -24.54
CA SER A 4 23.38 14.34 -25.75
C SER A 4 22.53 13.93 -26.96
N ASP A 5 21.83 12.80 -26.91
CA ASP A 5 20.98 12.37 -28.02
C ASP A 5 19.68 13.20 -28.09
N TYR A 6 19.33 13.94 -27.03
CA TYR A 6 18.06 14.66 -26.82
C TYR A 6 18.17 16.20 -26.82
N ASP A 7 18.96 16.76 -27.72
CA ASP A 7 19.20 18.21 -27.72
C ASP A 7 18.03 19.04 -28.27
N THR A 8 17.05 18.42 -28.95
CA THR A 8 15.88 19.13 -29.50
C THR A 8 14.59 18.79 -28.77
N ASP A 9 13.68 19.76 -28.70
CA ASP A 9 12.34 19.57 -28.13
C ASP A 9 11.56 18.46 -28.83
N GLU A 10 11.73 18.32 -30.15
CA GLU A 10 11.16 17.23 -30.93
C GLU A 10 11.59 15.85 -30.41
N LYS A 11 12.90 15.64 -30.20
CA LYS A 11 13.43 14.35 -29.72
C LYS A 11 12.95 14.05 -28.30
N LYS A 12 12.90 15.06 -27.42
CA LYS A 12 12.36 14.91 -26.05
C LYS A 12 10.88 14.52 -26.08
N CYS A 13 10.11 15.15 -26.96
CA CYS A 13 8.69 14.86 -27.14
C CYS A 13 8.47 13.43 -27.65
N LEU A 14 9.18 13.02 -28.71
CA LEU A 14 9.09 11.66 -29.27
C LEU A 14 9.48 10.58 -28.25
N PHE A 15 10.49 10.85 -27.42
CA PHE A 15 10.89 9.95 -26.34
C PHE A 15 9.79 9.75 -25.29
N LEU A 16 9.18 10.82 -24.79
CA LEU A 16 8.06 10.68 -23.86
C LEU A 16 6.92 9.88 -24.48
N LEU A 17 6.58 10.18 -25.73
CA LEU A 17 5.52 9.49 -26.48
C LEU A 17 5.83 8.01 -26.70
N SER A 18 7.11 7.60 -26.80
CA SER A 18 7.47 6.18 -26.95
C SER A 18 7.16 5.34 -25.71
N TYR A 19 7.20 5.93 -24.51
CA TYR A 19 6.83 5.24 -23.26
C TYR A 19 5.31 5.14 -23.03
N LEU A 20 4.50 5.93 -23.73
CA LEU A 20 3.04 5.82 -23.63
C LEU A 20 2.59 4.55 -24.34
N GLN A 21 2.22 3.56 -23.52
CA GLN A 21 1.71 2.26 -23.92
C GLN A 21 0.31 2.08 -23.31
N GLY A 22 -0.62 1.51 -24.08
CA GLY A 22 -1.99 1.29 -23.64
C GLY A 22 -3.05 1.84 -24.58
N LYS A 23 -4.23 1.22 -24.56
CA LYS A 23 -5.36 1.59 -25.44
C LYS A 23 -5.91 2.98 -25.12
N THR A 24 -5.86 3.40 -23.85
CA THR A 24 -6.34 4.70 -23.36
C THR A 24 -5.43 5.86 -23.73
N THR A 25 -4.13 5.61 -23.97
CA THR A 25 -3.15 6.64 -24.34
C THR A 25 -2.92 6.75 -25.85
N ALA A 26 -3.39 5.77 -26.63
CA ALA A 26 -3.11 5.65 -28.07
C ALA A 26 -3.59 6.85 -28.88
N SER A 27 -4.83 7.29 -28.69
CA SER A 27 -5.41 8.41 -29.43
C SER A 27 -4.73 9.75 -29.11
N TRP A 28 -4.39 9.97 -27.84
CA TRP A 28 -3.67 11.18 -27.41
C TRP A 28 -2.24 11.18 -27.94
N LYS A 29 -1.54 10.05 -27.83
CA LYS A 29 -0.21 9.84 -28.40
C LYS A 29 -0.22 10.15 -29.89
N GLN A 30 -1.12 9.55 -30.66
CA GLN A 30 -1.22 9.79 -32.11
C GLN A 30 -1.47 11.27 -32.43
N SER A 31 -2.35 11.95 -31.69
CA SER A 31 -2.61 13.38 -31.86
C SER A 31 -1.36 14.25 -31.65
N LYS A 32 -0.56 13.96 -30.61
CA LYS A 32 0.68 14.69 -30.34
C LYS A 32 1.77 14.35 -31.37
N THR A 33 1.90 13.08 -31.75
CA THR A 33 2.82 12.63 -32.81
C THR A 33 2.52 13.31 -34.14
N ASN A 34 1.25 13.37 -34.55
CA ASN A 34 0.85 14.05 -35.78
C ASN A 34 1.17 15.55 -35.73
N ARG A 35 1.06 16.22 -34.57
CA ARG A 35 1.48 17.63 -34.44
C ARG A 35 2.98 17.85 -34.62
N ILE A 36 3.81 16.86 -34.31
CA ILE A 36 5.26 16.92 -34.51
C ILE A 36 5.59 16.81 -36.01
N PHE A 37 4.98 15.84 -36.71
CA PHE A 37 5.28 15.55 -38.12
C PHE A 37 4.52 16.42 -39.12
N GLU A 38 3.28 16.82 -38.82
CA GLU A 38 2.43 17.64 -39.70
C GLU A 38 2.55 19.13 -39.39
N ARG A 39 3.78 19.67 -39.44
CA ARG A 39 4.10 21.09 -39.19
C ARG A 39 3.43 21.99 -40.24
N LYS A 40 2.11 22.19 -40.13
CA LYS A 40 1.36 23.12 -41.00
C LYS A 40 1.72 24.55 -40.60
N SER A 41 2.14 25.34 -41.59
CA SER A 41 2.42 26.78 -41.47
C SER A 41 1.28 27.47 -40.71
N GLY A 42 1.54 27.92 -39.48
CA GLY A 42 0.59 28.67 -38.65
C GLY A 42 0.08 28.00 -37.37
N LYS A 43 0.48 26.76 -37.02
CA LYS A 43 0.22 26.19 -35.67
C LYS A 43 1.45 26.26 -34.78
N ASP A 44 1.26 26.62 -33.51
CA ASP A 44 2.31 26.63 -32.50
C ASP A 44 3.07 25.31 -32.46
N GLU A 45 4.40 25.42 -32.57
CA GLU A 45 5.33 24.32 -32.47
C GLU A 45 5.15 23.59 -31.12
N LEU A 46 5.10 22.26 -31.17
CA LEU A 46 4.93 21.45 -29.96
C LEU A 46 6.26 21.39 -29.20
N THR A 47 6.47 22.35 -28.32
CA THR A 47 7.62 22.39 -27.41
C THR A 47 7.52 21.30 -26.33
N TRP A 48 8.68 20.94 -25.76
CA TRP A 48 8.77 20.01 -24.65
C TRP A 48 7.94 20.48 -23.45
N THR A 49 7.98 21.79 -23.16
CA THR A 49 7.21 22.41 -22.08
C THR A 49 5.70 22.26 -22.28
N ASN A 50 5.21 22.52 -23.48
CA ASN A 50 3.79 22.41 -23.84
C ASN A 50 3.30 20.96 -23.82
N LEU A 51 4.13 20.02 -24.30
CA LEU A 51 3.81 18.60 -24.22
C LEU A 51 3.72 18.14 -22.76
N LYS A 52 4.72 18.47 -21.93
CA LYS A 52 4.76 18.10 -20.51
C LYS A 52 3.56 18.67 -19.76
N ALA A 53 3.20 19.93 -19.97
CA ALA A 53 2.03 20.55 -19.35
C ALA A 53 0.72 19.89 -19.81
N SER A 54 0.58 19.61 -21.10
CA SER A 54 -0.57 18.89 -21.64
C SER A 54 -0.69 17.48 -21.08
N PHE A 55 0.44 16.77 -20.95
CA PHE A 55 0.50 15.42 -20.39
C PHE A 55 0.00 15.43 -18.94
N LYS A 56 0.54 16.35 -18.12
CA LYS A 56 0.08 16.53 -16.74
C LYS A 56 -1.41 16.82 -16.66
N LYS A 57 -1.91 17.78 -17.44
CA LYS A 57 -3.34 18.11 -17.45
C LYS A 57 -4.24 16.93 -17.86
N HIS A 58 -3.76 16.05 -18.73
CA HIS A 58 -4.59 15.00 -19.32
C HIS A 58 -4.52 13.67 -18.56
N TYR A 59 -3.43 13.41 -17.83
CA TYR A 59 -3.17 12.11 -17.18
C TYR A 59 -2.88 12.20 -15.68
N LEU A 60 -2.54 13.37 -15.14
CA LEU A 60 -2.50 13.55 -13.69
C LEU A 60 -3.87 14.07 -13.24
N PRO A 61 -4.36 13.66 -12.06
CA PRO A 61 -5.47 14.32 -11.41
C PRO A 61 -5.23 15.83 -11.38
N ALA A 62 -6.29 16.63 -11.54
CA ALA A 62 -6.19 18.09 -11.53
C ALA A 62 -5.53 18.61 -10.23
N ASP A 63 -5.64 17.83 -9.15
CA ASP A 63 -4.96 18.01 -7.89
C ASP A 63 -4.42 16.66 -7.38
N ILE A 64 -3.15 16.38 -7.66
CA ILE A 64 -2.44 15.17 -7.22
C ILE A 64 -2.45 15.08 -5.69
N GLN A 65 -2.35 16.23 -5.01
CA GLN A 65 -2.31 16.30 -3.56
C GLN A 65 -3.69 15.95 -2.99
N ALA A 66 -4.77 16.52 -3.52
CA ALA A 66 -6.13 16.20 -3.07
C ALA A 66 -6.48 14.72 -3.31
N ASP A 67 -6.07 14.13 -4.43
CA ASP A 67 -6.26 12.70 -4.69
C ASP A 67 -5.49 11.83 -3.69
N ALA A 68 -4.21 12.16 -3.44
CA ALA A 68 -3.41 11.48 -2.43
C ALA A 68 -3.99 11.63 -1.01
N GLN A 69 -4.57 12.78 -0.68
CA GLN A 69 -5.27 13.00 0.59
C GLN A 69 -6.51 12.12 0.73
N LEU A 70 -7.33 11.98 -0.31
CA LEU A 70 -8.46 11.06 -0.31
C LEU A 70 -8.00 9.61 -0.16
N GLN A 71 -6.99 9.20 -0.93
CA GLN A 71 -6.45 7.84 -0.88
C GLN A 71 -5.86 7.49 0.48
N ILE A 72 -5.07 8.39 1.09
CA ILE A 72 -4.44 8.11 2.38
C ILE A 72 -5.44 8.06 3.52
N GLU A 73 -6.55 8.81 3.42
CA GLU A 73 -7.62 8.77 4.41
C GLU A 73 -8.40 7.45 4.37
N GLU A 74 -8.52 6.83 3.19
CA GLU A 74 -9.15 5.52 3.02
C GLU A 74 -8.18 4.35 3.26
N ALA A 75 -6.87 4.62 3.31
CA ALA A 75 -5.84 3.61 3.46
C ALA A 75 -5.91 2.90 4.82
N HIS A 76 -6.13 1.58 4.77
CA HIS A 76 -6.17 0.72 5.95
C HIS A 76 -5.47 -0.62 5.69
N MET A 77 -4.98 -1.24 6.75
CA MET A 77 -4.28 -2.51 6.69
C MET A 77 -5.27 -3.65 6.44
N THR A 78 -5.08 -4.36 5.32
CA THR A 78 -5.93 -5.49 4.91
C THR A 78 -5.33 -6.86 5.24
N ASP A 79 -4.03 -7.06 5.02
CA ASP A 79 -3.33 -8.33 5.36
C ASP A 79 -2.01 -8.11 6.12
N ARG A 80 -0.98 -7.58 5.44
CA ARG A 80 0.37 -7.47 6.01
C ARG A 80 0.71 -6.02 6.31
N ALA A 81 1.17 -5.78 7.54
CA ALA A 81 1.70 -4.49 7.97
C ALA A 81 2.83 -3.98 7.05
N ASN A 82 3.72 -4.85 6.55
CA ASN A 82 4.78 -4.44 5.61
C ASN A 82 4.18 -3.85 4.31
N THR A 83 3.22 -4.55 3.70
CA THR A 83 2.54 -4.08 2.48
C THR A 83 1.85 -2.74 2.75
N TYR A 84 1.08 -2.66 3.83
CA TYR A 84 0.40 -1.45 4.22
C TYR A 84 1.37 -0.27 4.46
N VAL A 85 2.48 -0.48 5.16
CA VAL A 85 3.50 0.54 5.40
C VAL A 85 4.12 1.04 4.08
N ASN A 86 4.41 0.14 3.14
CA ASN A 86 5.00 0.54 1.86
C ASN A 86 4.02 1.36 1.01
N GLU A 87 2.77 0.94 0.93
CA GLU A 87 1.71 1.67 0.23
C GLU A 87 1.48 3.04 0.89
N PHE A 88 1.34 3.07 2.21
CA PHE A 88 1.11 4.30 2.96
C PHE A 88 2.22 5.32 2.77
N ARG A 89 3.50 4.90 2.74
CA ARG A 89 4.65 5.79 2.51
C ARG A 89 4.60 6.50 1.16
N VAL A 90 4.16 5.80 0.12
CA VAL A 90 4.06 6.38 -1.22
C VAL A 90 3.02 7.49 -1.23
N ILE A 91 1.82 7.20 -0.73
CA ILE A 91 0.70 8.16 -0.71
C ILE A 91 1.00 9.32 0.26
N ALA A 92 1.66 9.06 1.39
CA ALA A 92 2.03 10.08 2.37
C ALA A 92 2.90 11.19 1.77
N ASN A 93 3.90 10.81 0.96
CA ASN A 93 4.78 11.76 0.28
C ASN A 93 4.02 12.67 -0.71
N GLU A 94 2.94 12.17 -1.29
CA GLU A 94 2.12 12.90 -2.28
C GLU A 94 1.01 13.74 -1.62
N SER A 95 0.58 13.38 -0.41
CA SER A 95 -0.50 14.05 0.33
C SER A 95 -0.15 15.44 0.88
N GLY A 96 1.15 15.70 1.11
CA GLY A 96 1.64 16.93 1.74
C GLY A 96 1.23 17.10 3.21
N TYR A 97 0.71 16.04 3.86
CA TYR A 97 0.42 16.06 5.29
C TYR A 97 1.71 16.09 6.13
N ASP A 98 1.64 16.75 7.28
CA ASP A 98 2.71 16.70 8.27
C ASP A 98 2.74 15.35 9.02
N ASP A 99 3.85 15.11 9.72
CA ASP A 99 4.05 13.85 10.44
C ASP A 99 2.97 13.57 11.51
N GLN A 100 2.40 14.60 12.14
CA GLN A 100 1.39 14.41 13.18
C GLN A 100 0.06 13.95 12.57
N ALA A 101 -0.35 14.57 11.46
CA ALA A 101 -1.50 14.13 10.68
C ALA A 101 -1.28 12.71 10.16
N LEU A 102 -0.11 12.41 9.59
CA LEU A 102 0.22 11.08 9.08
C LEU A 102 0.21 10.01 10.17
N ILE A 103 0.71 10.29 11.36
CA ILE A 103 0.64 9.37 12.51
C ILE A 103 -0.82 9.10 12.87
N HIS A 104 -1.67 10.13 12.92
CA HIS A 104 -3.09 9.96 13.24
C HIS A 104 -3.81 9.09 12.20
N ILE A 105 -3.60 9.38 10.92
CA ILE A 105 -4.21 8.64 9.81
C ILE A 105 -3.72 7.19 9.78
N PHE A 106 -2.39 6.98 9.91
CA PHE A 106 -1.80 5.64 9.95
C PHE A 106 -2.39 4.80 11.09
N ARG A 107 -2.53 5.37 12.28
CA ARG A 107 -3.14 4.69 13.43
C ARG A 107 -4.59 4.29 13.16
N ARG A 108 -5.37 5.16 12.50
CA ARG A 108 -6.77 4.88 12.13
C ARG A 108 -6.88 3.71 11.14
N GLY A 109 -5.90 3.56 10.25
CA GLY A 109 -5.85 2.47 9.28
C GLY A 109 -5.35 1.13 9.84
N LEU A 110 -4.83 1.07 11.07
CA LEU A 110 -4.44 -0.20 11.70
C LEU A 110 -5.66 -0.93 12.31
N PRO A 111 -5.63 -2.27 12.39
CA PRO A 111 -6.63 -3.00 13.16
C PRO A 111 -6.54 -2.58 14.63
N ILE A 112 -7.71 -2.36 15.26
CA ILE A 112 -7.81 -1.87 16.65
C ILE A 112 -6.94 -2.69 17.61
N THR A 113 -6.96 -4.02 17.49
CA THR A 113 -6.18 -4.93 18.35
C THR A 113 -4.66 -4.75 18.20
N LEU A 114 -4.19 -4.35 17.02
CA LEU A 114 -2.78 -4.10 16.76
C LEU A 114 -2.39 -2.71 17.27
N ALA A 115 -3.22 -1.69 17.00
CA ALA A 115 -3.01 -0.32 17.49
C ALA A 115 -2.97 -0.27 19.03
N ASP A 116 -3.90 -0.93 19.71
CA ASP A 116 -3.94 -1.03 21.17
C ASP A 116 -2.68 -1.71 21.72
N LYS A 117 -2.19 -2.76 21.05
CA LYS A 117 -0.98 -3.46 21.47
C LYS A 117 0.27 -2.60 21.37
N ILE A 118 0.36 -1.76 20.33
CA ILE A 118 1.45 -0.80 20.15
C ILE A 118 1.38 0.29 21.24
N LEU A 119 0.19 0.80 21.56
CA LEU A 119 0.02 1.84 22.59
C LEU A 119 0.35 1.35 24.00
N ASN A 120 0.01 0.11 24.32
CA ASN A 120 0.21 -0.47 25.66
C ASN A 120 1.61 -1.08 25.88
N GLN A 121 2.59 -0.72 25.05
CA GLN A 121 3.96 -1.23 25.15
C GLN A 121 4.73 -0.62 26.34
N LEU A 122 5.40 -1.48 27.10
CA LEU A 122 6.26 -1.10 28.24
C LEU A 122 7.50 -0.28 27.85
N GLN A 123 8.01 -0.45 26.63
CA GLN A 123 9.19 0.26 26.13
C GLN A 123 8.92 1.72 25.69
N GLY A 124 7.69 2.22 25.85
CA GLY A 124 7.28 3.53 25.39
C GLY A 124 6.57 3.47 24.03
N TRP A 125 5.64 4.39 23.83
CA TRP A 125 4.86 4.52 22.60
C TRP A 125 5.68 5.19 21.50
N PRO A 126 5.49 4.83 20.22
CA PRO A 126 6.19 5.51 19.13
C PRO A 126 5.76 6.96 19.01
N THR A 127 6.73 7.88 18.97
CA THR A 127 6.50 9.33 18.87
C THR A 127 6.62 9.85 17.44
N ASP A 128 7.24 9.09 16.54
CA ASP A 128 7.43 9.44 15.14
C ASP A 128 6.80 8.40 14.21
N LEU A 129 6.54 8.82 12.97
CA LEU A 129 5.90 7.99 11.96
C LEU A 129 6.72 6.72 11.66
N LYS A 130 8.05 6.83 11.71
CA LYS A 130 8.96 5.71 11.50
C LYS A 130 8.81 4.64 12.59
N GLY A 131 8.77 5.01 13.85
CA GLY A 131 8.55 4.11 14.97
C GLY A 131 7.18 3.42 14.88
N TRP A 132 6.15 4.14 14.42
CA TRP A 132 4.84 3.54 14.14
C TRP A 132 4.91 2.45 13.08
N TYR A 133 5.65 2.67 11.99
CA TYR A 133 5.86 1.67 10.95
C TYR A 133 6.57 0.41 11.48
N GLU A 134 7.67 0.59 12.22
CA GLU A 134 8.46 -0.51 12.76
C GLU A 134 7.66 -1.34 13.76
N ALA A 135 6.93 -0.68 14.67
CA ALA A 135 6.08 -1.33 15.65
C ALA A 135 4.95 -2.13 14.97
N ALA A 136 4.27 -1.55 13.97
CA ALA A 136 3.21 -2.23 13.25
C ALA A 136 3.69 -3.53 12.58
N ILE A 137 4.86 -3.50 11.92
CA ILE A 137 5.46 -4.67 11.29
C ILE A 137 5.82 -5.72 12.35
N GLN A 138 6.53 -5.32 13.41
CA GLN A 138 6.99 -6.23 14.46
C GLN A 138 5.81 -6.96 15.13
N TYR A 139 4.77 -6.23 15.52
CA TYR A 139 3.65 -6.82 16.24
C TYR A 139 2.73 -7.65 15.36
N ASN A 140 2.58 -7.30 14.08
CA ASN A 140 1.84 -8.13 13.14
C ASN A 140 2.51 -9.51 12.96
N GLU A 141 3.84 -9.55 12.84
CA GLU A 141 4.60 -10.80 12.77
C GLU A 141 4.49 -11.61 14.06
N GLN A 142 4.62 -10.97 15.23
CA GLN A 142 4.40 -11.65 16.52
C GLN A 142 2.99 -12.22 16.65
N PHE A 143 1.98 -11.49 16.18
CA PHE A 143 0.60 -11.94 16.23
C PHE A 143 0.35 -13.13 15.31
N LYS A 144 0.90 -13.12 14.10
CA LYS A 144 0.85 -14.26 13.18
C LYS A 144 1.55 -15.48 13.79
N TYR A 145 2.74 -15.32 14.37
CA TYR A 145 3.46 -16.39 15.06
C TYR A 145 2.67 -16.94 16.27
N ALA A 146 2.09 -16.07 17.10
CA ALA A 146 1.28 -16.50 18.24
C ALA A 146 0.04 -17.28 17.77
N LYS A 147 -0.64 -16.85 16.70
CA LYS A 147 -1.78 -17.59 16.13
C LYS A 147 -1.37 -18.97 15.60
N THR A 148 -0.27 -19.07 14.85
CA THR A 148 0.18 -20.35 14.27
C THR A 148 0.70 -21.32 15.32
N VAL A 149 1.29 -20.85 16.43
CA VAL A 149 1.76 -21.71 17.53
C VAL A 149 0.64 -22.07 18.51
N GLN A 150 -0.29 -21.16 18.79
CA GLN A 150 -1.39 -21.40 19.74
C GLN A 150 -2.54 -22.21 19.16
N GLN A 151 -2.85 -22.10 17.86
CA GLN A 151 -3.93 -22.89 17.25
C GLN A 151 -3.69 -24.40 17.40
N PRO A 152 -2.53 -24.97 17.01
CA PRO A 152 -2.23 -26.39 17.21
C PRO A 152 -2.32 -26.80 18.69
N ARG A 153 -1.83 -25.97 19.62
CA ARG A 153 -1.90 -26.24 21.05
C ARG A 153 -3.33 -26.28 21.59
N ARG A 154 -4.22 -25.39 21.13
CA ARG A 154 -5.64 -25.41 21.51
C ARG A 154 -6.35 -26.66 20.99
N PHE A 155 -6.07 -27.09 19.75
CA PHE A 155 -6.63 -28.33 19.21
C PHE A 155 -6.11 -29.58 19.94
N GLN A 156 -4.82 -29.61 20.30
CA GLN A 156 -4.23 -30.69 21.11
C GLN A 156 -4.88 -30.75 22.50
N MET A 157 -5.00 -29.61 23.20
CA MET A 157 -5.64 -29.56 24.52
C MET A 157 -7.13 -29.94 24.48
N ALA A 158 -7.86 -29.61 23.41
CA ALA A 158 -9.24 -30.04 23.24
C ALA A 158 -9.36 -31.55 23.02
N GLY A 159 -8.46 -32.14 22.20
CA GLY A 159 -8.39 -33.59 21.97
C GLY A 159 -8.01 -34.37 23.23
N ASP A 160 -7.06 -33.87 24.01
CA ASP A 160 -6.63 -34.50 25.26
C ASP A 160 -7.70 -34.45 26.36
N LYS A 161 -8.48 -33.36 26.42
CA LYS A 161 -9.65 -33.30 27.29
C LYS A 161 -10.69 -34.34 26.90
N LYS A 162 -11.03 -34.46 25.61
CA LYS A 162 -12.01 -35.45 25.12
C LYS A 162 -11.59 -36.88 25.45
N LYS A 163 -10.31 -37.24 25.21
CA LYS A 163 -9.75 -38.55 25.57
C LYS A 163 -9.77 -38.82 27.09
N ARG A 164 -9.57 -37.80 27.92
CA ARG A 164 -9.66 -37.92 29.39
C ARG A 164 -11.10 -38.15 29.87
N PHE A 165 -12.09 -37.54 29.21
CA PHE A 165 -13.50 -37.77 29.51
C PHE A 165 -13.95 -39.18 29.08
N GLU A 166 -13.62 -39.61 27.85
CA GLU A 166 -13.93 -40.97 27.37
C GLU A 166 -13.29 -42.06 28.24
N LYS A 167 -12.03 -41.88 28.67
CA LYS A 167 -11.38 -42.81 29.61
C LYS A 167 -12.10 -42.88 30.96
N LYS A 168 -12.61 -41.76 31.47
CA LYS A 168 -13.36 -41.74 32.73
C LYS A 168 -14.72 -42.42 32.60
N GLU A 169 -15.44 -42.21 31.49
CA GLU A 169 -16.71 -42.88 31.22
C GLU A 169 -16.55 -44.40 31.06
N VAL A 170 -15.52 -44.85 30.33
CA VAL A 170 -15.20 -46.29 30.21
C VAL A 170 -14.85 -46.89 31.57
N SER A 171 -14.07 -46.19 32.40
CA SER A 171 -13.74 -46.69 33.74
C SER A 171 -14.92 -46.74 34.70
N VAL A 172 -15.94 -45.89 34.55
CA VAL A 172 -17.16 -45.92 35.38
C VAL A 172 -18.07 -47.07 34.96
N ASN A 173 -18.25 -47.29 33.64
CA ASN A 173 -19.12 -48.35 33.13
C ASN A 173 -18.60 -49.77 33.40
N CYS A 174 -17.31 -49.95 33.68
CA CYS A 174 -16.72 -51.25 34.03
C CYS A 174 -16.94 -51.66 35.51
N VAL A 175 -17.41 -50.75 36.38
CA VAL A 175 -17.59 -51.03 37.82
C VAL A 175 -19.01 -51.51 38.16
N ASP A 176 -19.98 -51.31 37.26
CA ASP A 176 -21.40 -51.59 37.48
C ASP A 176 -21.91 -52.94 36.93
N THR A 177 -21.03 -53.85 36.48
CA THR A 177 -21.40 -55.17 35.94
C THR A 177 -20.95 -56.37 36.78
N GLY A 178 -20.85 -56.21 38.10
CA GLY A 178 -20.49 -57.29 39.05
C GLY A 178 -21.67 -57.80 39.84
#